data_AF-A0A7C4P5Z3-F1
#
_entry.id   AF-A0A7C4P5Z3-F1
#
_cell.length_a   1.000
_cell.length_b   1.000
_cell.length_c   1.000
_cell.angle_alpha   90.00
_cell.angle_beta   90.00
_cell.angle_gamma   90.00
#
_symmetry.space_group_name_H-M   'P 1'
#
loop_
_entity.id
_entity.type
_entity.pdbx_description
1 polymer ?
#
loop_
_entity_poly.entity_id
_entity_poly.type
_entity_poly.pdbx_seq_one_letter_code
_entity_poly.pdbx_strand_id
1 'polypeptide(L)'
;MYQQKQNEQLLFAVVVAGSILIAYVIIYQLQTLSEFWHTVLVDGVIALVATAAAVSATLLYSMFGPRDNPRPIWMHFVLALWTWAIAEVIWMVLDLFWGDFVFSIADALWLMGYVFFTISVSIQYRVIYRWNRQREVIFIFGGLGLISLLAILCGFVIEKSMDIVIFTLYFYPIADVLLGFAVLWLAITFRGGTLAAPWLGLLILIVSDALYLWAMTTDFYWVTGSTPRMIVDTTYVFAYLIFALGCYSPYLLYKSIHASS
;
A
#
# COMPACT_ATOMS: atom_id res chain seq x y z
N MET A 1 -25.09 -16.76 -16.49
CA MET A 1 -25.45 -15.33 -16.30
C MET A 1 -24.59 -14.65 -15.22
N TYR A 2 -24.49 -15.17 -13.99
CA TYR A 2 -23.71 -14.52 -12.91
C TYR A 2 -22.20 -14.35 -13.20
N GLN A 3 -21.53 -15.39 -13.69
CA GLN A 3 -20.11 -15.31 -14.06
C GLN A 3 -19.83 -14.26 -15.15
N GLN A 4 -20.74 -14.14 -16.12
CA GLN A 4 -20.61 -13.14 -17.18
C GLN A 4 -20.66 -11.71 -16.61
N LYS A 5 -21.65 -11.43 -15.75
CA LYS A 5 -21.78 -10.11 -15.10
C LYS A 5 -20.57 -9.78 -14.22
N GLN A 6 -20.02 -10.77 -13.52
CA GLN A 6 -18.78 -10.59 -12.75
C GLN A 6 -17.59 -10.20 -13.65
N ASN A 7 -17.42 -10.88 -14.78
CA ASN A 7 -16.34 -10.58 -15.72
C ASN A 7 -16.51 -9.19 -16.34
N GLU A 8 -17.74 -8.77 -16.66
CA GLU A 8 -18.05 -7.42 -17.16
C GLU A 8 -17.68 -6.35 -16.13
N GLN A 9 -18.01 -6.56 -14.84
CA GLN A 9 -17.67 -5.61 -13.77
C GLN A 9 -16.16 -5.51 -13.52
N LEU A 10 -15.45 -6.64 -13.54
CA LEU A 10 -14.00 -6.65 -13.39
C LEU A 10 -13.32 -5.99 -14.59
N LEU A 11 -13.76 -6.29 -15.81
CA LEU A 11 -13.25 -5.66 -17.03
C LEU A 11 -13.45 -4.14 -16.98
N PHE A 12 -14.63 -3.69 -16.57
CA PHE A 12 -14.90 -2.27 -16.39
C PHE A 12 -13.92 -1.62 -15.39
N ALA A 13 -13.69 -2.26 -14.23
CA ALA A 13 -12.73 -1.76 -13.24
C ALA A 13 -11.30 -1.69 -13.80
N VAL A 14 -10.88 -2.67 -14.60
CA VAL A 14 -9.57 -2.67 -15.27
C VAL A 14 -9.46 -1.54 -16.29
N VAL A 15 -10.50 -1.30 -17.09
CA VAL A 15 -10.53 -0.20 -18.06
C VAL A 15 -10.45 1.15 -17.35
N VAL A 16 -11.17 1.33 -16.24
CA VAL A 16 -11.12 2.55 -15.43
C VAL A 16 -9.72 2.75 -14.85
N ALA A 17 -9.11 1.72 -14.26
CA ALA A 17 -7.75 1.77 -13.73
C ALA A 17 -6.72 2.14 -14.82
N GLY A 18 -6.80 1.48 -15.98
CA GLY A 18 -5.93 1.80 -17.11
C GLY A 18 -6.11 3.23 -17.63
N SER A 19 -7.35 3.73 -17.64
CA SER A 19 -7.65 5.11 -18.05
C SER A 19 -7.08 6.13 -17.07
N ILE A 20 -7.17 5.88 -15.75
CA ILE A 20 -6.56 6.74 -14.72
C ILE A 20 -5.03 6.78 -14.91
N LEU A 21 -4.39 5.64 -15.11
CA LEU A 21 -2.94 5.56 -15.30
C LEU A 21 -2.48 6.31 -16.56
N ILE A 22 -3.21 6.15 -17.67
CA ILE A 22 -2.93 6.89 -18.92
C ILE A 22 -3.09 8.39 -18.70
N ALA A 23 -4.19 8.82 -18.06
CA ALA A 23 -4.41 10.23 -17.74
C ALA A 23 -3.29 10.80 -16.86
N TYR A 24 -2.84 10.04 -15.87
CA TYR A 24 -1.74 10.42 -15.00
C TYR A 24 -0.42 10.67 -15.77
N VAL A 25 -0.04 9.74 -16.65
CA VAL A 25 1.14 9.90 -17.52
C VAL A 25 1.01 11.12 -18.43
N ILE A 26 -0.18 11.38 -18.98
CA ILE A 26 -0.45 12.56 -19.82
C ILE A 26 -0.29 13.85 -19.01
N ILE A 27 -0.81 13.91 -17.78
CA ILE A 27 -0.65 15.06 -16.87
C ILE A 27 0.84 15.35 -16.63
N TYR A 28 1.63 14.29 -16.41
CA TYR A 28 3.08 14.38 -16.22
C TYR A 28 3.83 14.92 -17.44
N GLN A 29 3.44 14.47 -18.64
CA GLN A 29 4.12 14.81 -19.89
C GLN A 29 3.76 16.20 -20.41
N LEU A 30 2.52 16.65 -20.22
CA LEU A 30 2.07 17.89 -20.85
C LEU A 30 2.74 19.13 -20.26
N GLN A 31 3.13 19.14 -18.97
CA GLN A 31 3.80 20.26 -18.27
C GLN A 31 3.24 21.67 -18.57
N THR A 32 2.03 21.77 -19.12
CA THR A 32 1.40 23.02 -19.57
C THR A 32 0.62 23.71 -18.46
N LEU A 33 0.47 23.03 -17.33
CA LEU A 33 -0.24 23.51 -16.15
C LEU A 33 0.69 24.38 -15.29
N SER A 34 0.11 25.31 -14.53
CA SER A 34 0.86 25.94 -13.45
C SER A 34 1.28 24.90 -12.43
N GLU A 35 2.38 25.15 -11.73
CA GLU A 35 2.90 24.28 -10.66
C GLU A 35 1.81 23.84 -9.68
N PHE A 36 1.01 24.80 -9.20
CA PHE A 36 -0.15 24.51 -8.34
C PHE A 36 -1.10 23.44 -8.92
N TRP A 37 -1.56 23.59 -10.16
CA TRP A 37 -2.50 22.64 -10.77
C TRP A 37 -1.83 21.30 -11.11
N HIS A 38 -0.52 21.33 -11.41
CA HIS A 38 0.25 20.12 -11.61
C HIS A 38 0.31 19.30 -10.33
N THR A 39 0.71 19.90 -9.20
CA THR A 39 0.74 19.25 -7.88
C THR A 39 -0.66 18.75 -7.47
N VAL A 40 -1.70 19.57 -7.61
CA VAL A 40 -3.08 19.15 -7.29
C VAL A 40 -3.48 17.89 -8.05
N LEU A 41 -3.15 17.79 -9.33
CA LEU A 41 -3.53 16.65 -10.16
C LEU A 41 -2.66 15.42 -9.91
N VAL A 42 -1.34 15.60 -9.76
CA VAL A 42 -0.42 14.49 -9.52
C VAL A 42 -0.70 13.86 -8.15
N ASP A 43 -0.67 14.64 -7.09
CA ASP A 43 -0.87 14.14 -5.73
C ASP A 43 -2.33 13.77 -5.48
N GLY A 44 -3.26 14.51 -6.08
CA GLY A 44 -4.69 14.20 -6.03
C GLY A 44 -5.02 12.84 -6.65
N VAL A 45 -4.34 12.46 -7.75
CA VAL A 45 -4.51 11.12 -8.32
C VAL A 45 -3.93 10.05 -7.39
N ILE A 46 -2.76 10.27 -6.79
CA ILE A 46 -2.16 9.32 -5.81
C ILE A 46 -3.14 9.11 -4.63
N ALA A 47 -3.60 10.18 -4.01
CA ALA A 47 -4.57 10.13 -2.91
C ALA A 47 -5.89 9.44 -3.33
N LEU A 48 -6.37 9.69 -4.55
CA LEU A 48 -7.57 9.05 -5.11
C LEU A 48 -7.39 7.53 -5.26
N VAL A 49 -6.26 7.07 -5.83
CA VAL A 49 -6.03 5.63 -6.04
C VAL A 49 -5.76 4.90 -4.72
N ALA A 50 -5.09 5.53 -3.76
CA ALA A 50 -4.94 5.01 -2.41
C ALA A 50 -6.30 4.86 -1.70
N THR A 51 -7.17 5.87 -1.83
CA THR A 51 -8.55 5.81 -1.32
C THR A 51 -9.34 4.69 -2.01
N ALA A 52 -9.20 4.52 -3.32
CA ALA A 52 -9.86 3.44 -4.06
C ALA A 52 -9.40 2.05 -3.58
N ALA A 53 -8.11 1.89 -3.23
CA ALA A 53 -7.60 0.67 -2.62
C ALA A 53 -8.23 0.40 -1.24
N ALA A 54 -8.31 1.41 -0.37
CA ALA A 54 -8.95 1.31 0.95
C ALA A 54 -10.46 0.98 0.85
N VAL A 55 -11.18 1.61 -0.09
CA VAL A 55 -12.58 1.31 -0.36
C VAL A 55 -12.75 -0.12 -0.87
N SER A 56 -11.90 -0.56 -1.81
CA SER A 56 -11.96 -1.93 -2.34
C SER A 56 -11.69 -2.99 -1.26
N ALA A 57 -10.75 -2.72 -0.36
CA ALA A 57 -10.50 -3.57 0.80
C ALA A 57 -11.69 -3.58 1.78
N THR A 58 -12.35 -2.43 1.98
CA THR A 58 -13.55 -2.32 2.82
C THR A 58 -14.71 -3.15 2.24
N LEU A 59 -14.89 -3.13 0.92
CA LEU A 59 -15.86 -3.97 0.23
C LEU A 59 -15.56 -5.46 0.45
N LEU A 60 -14.29 -5.88 0.31
CA LEU A 60 -13.88 -7.25 0.60
C LEU A 60 -14.15 -7.63 2.06
N TYR A 61 -13.78 -6.78 3.01
CA TYR A 61 -14.06 -6.97 4.45
C TYR A 61 -15.55 -7.17 4.74
N SER A 62 -16.43 -6.42 4.04
CA SER A 62 -17.88 -6.47 4.25
C SER A 62 -18.51 -7.84 3.92
N MET A 63 -17.79 -8.70 3.19
CA MET A 63 -18.25 -10.04 2.84
C MET A 63 -18.14 -11.06 3.98
N PHE A 64 -17.39 -10.75 5.05
CA PHE A 64 -17.17 -11.68 6.16
C PHE A 64 -18.14 -11.40 7.30
N GLY A 65 -18.88 -12.40 7.76
CA GLY A 65 -19.78 -12.31 8.91
C GLY A 65 -19.04 -12.09 10.24
N PRO A 66 -19.71 -11.56 11.29
CA PRO A 66 -19.06 -11.27 12.59
C PRO A 66 -18.34 -12.46 13.25
N ARG A 67 -18.72 -13.69 12.89
CA ARG A 67 -18.17 -14.94 13.43
C ARG A 67 -17.14 -15.60 12.50
N ASP A 68 -16.89 -15.02 11.32
CA ASP A 68 -15.99 -15.62 10.35
C ASP A 68 -14.53 -15.41 10.77
N ASN A 69 -13.76 -16.50 10.80
CA ASN A 69 -12.34 -16.46 11.19
C ASN A 69 -11.48 -15.45 10.38
N PRO A 70 -11.73 -15.22 9.07
CA PRO A 70 -10.99 -14.20 8.32
C PRO A 70 -11.34 -12.74 8.65
N ARG A 71 -12.50 -12.48 9.27
CA ARG A 71 -12.95 -11.10 9.54
C ARG A 71 -11.94 -10.24 10.30
N PRO A 72 -11.34 -10.69 11.43
CA PRO A 72 -10.33 -9.89 12.12
C PRO A 72 -9.08 -9.60 11.27
N ILE A 73 -8.71 -10.49 10.35
CA ILE A 73 -7.56 -10.28 9.43
C ILE A 73 -7.86 -9.06 8.55
N TRP A 74 -8.99 -9.13 7.84
CA TRP A 74 -9.40 -8.10 6.90
C TRP A 74 -9.75 -6.78 7.58
N MET A 75 -10.23 -6.80 8.84
CA MET A 75 -10.44 -5.57 9.60
C MET A 75 -9.13 -4.79 9.77
N HIS A 76 -8.06 -5.42 10.26
CA HIS A 76 -6.78 -4.74 10.43
C HIS A 76 -6.16 -4.36 9.09
N PHE A 77 -6.32 -5.19 8.06
CA PHE A 77 -5.91 -4.88 6.70
C PHE A 77 -6.58 -3.59 6.17
N VAL A 78 -7.89 -3.45 6.38
CA VAL A 78 -8.65 -2.25 6.00
C VAL A 78 -8.22 -1.03 6.80
N LEU A 79 -8.00 -1.17 8.11
CA LEU A 79 -7.49 -0.08 8.94
C LEU A 79 -6.13 0.41 8.44
N ALA A 80 -5.22 -0.50 8.08
CA ALA A 80 -3.92 -0.16 7.50
C ALA A 80 -4.05 0.67 6.22
N LEU A 81 -4.92 0.25 5.29
CA LEU A 81 -5.12 0.97 4.04
C LEU A 81 -5.80 2.32 4.22
N TRP A 82 -6.76 2.44 5.14
CA TRP A 82 -7.35 3.75 5.45
C TRP A 82 -6.33 4.70 6.09
N THR A 83 -5.45 4.19 6.97
CA THR A 83 -4.38 5.03 7.52
C THR A 83 -3.44 5.53 6.44
N TRP A 84 -3.07 4.69 5.48
CA TRP A 84 -2.25 5.11 4.33
C TRP A 84 -2.98 6.07 3.40
N ALA A 85 -4.24 5.80 3.05
CA ALA A 85 -5.01 6.72 2.21
C ALA A 85 -5.18 8.10 2.85
N ILE A 86 -5.39 8.18 4.16
CA ILE A 86 -5.44 9.47 4.88
C ILE A 86 -4.06 10.13 4.87
N ALA A 87 -2.97 9.36 5.02
CA ALA A 87 -1.62 9.88 4.92
C ALA A 87 -1.36 10.52 3.55
N GLU A 88 -1.75 9.86 2.44
CA GLU A 88 -1.63 10.42 1.08
C GLU A 88 -2.39 11.74 0.92
N VAL A 89 -3.62 11.83 1.47
CA VAL A 89 -4.41 13.07 1.43
C VAL A 89 -3.73 14.18 2.22
N ILE A 90 -3.16 13.87 3.39
CA ILE A 90 -2.41 14.84 4.18
C ILE A 90 -1.15 15.27 3.43
N TRP A 91 -0.44 14.34 2.81
CA TRP A 91 0.79 14.62 2.06
C TRP A 91 0.51 15.55 0.88
N MET A 92 -0.53 15.27 0.10
CA MET A 92 -1.04 16.16 -0.95
C MET A 92 -1.30 17.58 -0.43
N VAL A 93 -1.93 17.72 0.75
CA VAL A 93 -2.20 19.03 1.35
C VAL A 93 -0.91 19.73 1.80
N LEU A 94 0.04 18.98 2.36
CA LEU A 94 1.32 19.54 2.78
C LEU A 94 2.13 20.05 1.58
N ASP A 95 2.23 19.27 0.51
CA ASP A 95 2.97 19.67 -0.70
C ASP A 95 2.38 20.95 -1.31
N LEU A 96 1.05 21.04 -1.38
CA LEU A 96 0.36 22.18 -1.98
C LEU A 96 0.55 23.50 -1.24
N PHE A 97 0.62 23.48 0.09
CA PHE A 97 0.55 24.70 0.90
C PHE A 97 1.84 25.05 1.62
N TRP A 98 2.70 24.07 1.85
CA TRP A 98 3.88 24.26 2.68
C TRP A 98 5.17 23.66 2.07
N GLY A 99 5.10 22.96 0.94
CA GLY A 99 6.25 22.39 0.23
C GLY A 99 6.88 21.20 0.94
N ASP A 100 8.20 21.02 0.80
CA ASP A 100 8.92 19.84 1.30
C ASP A 100 8.93 19.74 2.84
N PHE A 101 8.29 18.70 3.38
CA PHE A 101 8.43 18.30 4.79
C PHE A 101 9.25 17.05 4.94
N VAL A 102 10.08 17.06 5.98
CA VAL A 102 10.95 15.93 6.30
C VAL A 102 10.28 14.93 7.24
N PHE A 103 9.37 15.39 8.10
CA PHE A 103 8.54 14.55 8.98
C PHE A 103 7.25 15.27 9.32
N SER A 104 6.13 14.55 9.30
CA SER A 104 4.78 15.10 9.42
C SER A 104 3.82 14.12 10.10
N ILE A 105 2.55 14.53 10.24
CA ILE A 105 1.49 13.65 10.72
C ILE A 105 1.16 12.53 9.70
N ALA A 106 1.47 12.70 8.41
CA ALA A 106 1.33 11.64 7.42
C ALA A 106 2.26 10.46 7.76
N ASP A 107 3.48 10.75 8.21
CA ASP A 107 4.46 9.72 8.61
C ASP A 107 3.97 8.87 9.78
N ALA A 108 3.33 9.52 10.78
CA ALA A 108 2.72 8.81 11.90
C ALA A 108 1.59 7.87 11.45
N LEU A 109 0.80 8.26 10.45
CA LEU A 109 -0.25 7.43 9.88
C LEU A 109 0.32 6.28 9.03
N TRP A 110 1.38 6.52 8.24
CA TRP A 110 2.08 5.45 7.53
C TRP A 110 2.65 4.41 8.51
N LEU A 111 3.33 4.85 9.57
CA LEU A 111 3.83 3.99 10.65
C LEU A 111 2.71 3.17 11.30
N MET A 112 1.57 3.80 11.59
CA MET A 112 0.40 3.11 12.14
C MET A 112 -0.15 2.04 11.17
N GLY A 113 -0.09 2.30 9.86
CA GLY A 113 -0.44 1.31 8.84
C GLY A 113 0.44 0.05 8.89
N TYR A 114 1.76 0.19 9.09
CA TYR A 114 2.66 -0.97 9.28
C TYR A 114 2.29 -1.80 10.52
N VAL A 115 1.87 -1.16 11.62
CA VAL A 115 1.38 -1.87 12.81
C VAL A 115 0.16 -2.70 12.46
N PHE A 116 -0.82 -2.11 11.77
CA PHE A 116 -2.04 -2.81 11.37
C PHE A 116 -1.79 -3.93 10.36
N PHE A 117 -0.90 -3.73 9.37
CA PHE A 117 -0.50 -4.81 8.46
C PHE A 117 0.20 -5.94 9.19
N THR A 118 1.09 -5.63 10.13
CA THR A 118 1.78 -6.64 10.95
C THR A 118 0.78 -7.46 11.75
N ILE A 119 -0.23 -6.84 12.37
CA ILE A 119 -1.29 -7.56 13.08
C ILE A 119 -2.09 -8.43 12.10
N SER A 120 -2.51 -7.88 10.97
CA SER A 120 -3.25 -8.61 9.93
C SER A 120 -2.52 -9.87 9.47
N VAL A 121 -1.26 -9.72 9.09
CA VAL A 121 -0.36 -10.82 8.69
C VAL A 121 -0.22 -11.83 9.82
N SER A 122 0.03 -11.39 11.05
CA SER A 122 0.22 -12.28 12.21
C SER A 122 -1.02 -13.14 12.49
N ILE A 123 -2.21 -12.55 12.43
CA ILE A 123 -3.48 -13.28 12.57
C ILE A 123 -3.62 -14.28 11.41
N GLN A 124 -3.27 -13.90 10.18
CA GLN A 124 -3.31 -14.79 9.02
C GLN A 124 -2.39 -16.01 9.17
N TYR A 125 -1.16 -15.82 9.64
CA TYR A 125 -0.24 -16.90 9.97
C TYR A 125 -0.78 -17.78 11.10
N ARG A 126 -1.42 -17.18 12.12
CA ARG A 126 -2.06 -17.95 13.19
C ARG A 126 -3.15 -18.88 12.66
N VAL A 127 -3.99 -18.41 11.74
CA VAL A 127 -5.05 -19.25 11.14
C VAL A 127 -4.46 -20.39 10.32
N ILE A 128 -3.41 -20.12 9.52
CA ILE A 128 -2.80 -21.12 8.64
C ILE A 128 -2.01 -22.18 9.44
N TYR A 129 -1.13 -21.73 10.34
CA TYR A 129 -0.17 -22.59 11.05
C TYR A 129 -0.59 -22.96 12.47
N ARG A 130 -1.80 -22.55 12.89
CA ARG A 130 -2.34 -22.80 14.24
C ARG A 130 -1.38 -22.34 15.35
N TRP A 131 -0.75 -21.19 15.15
CA TRP A 131 0.13 -20.62 16.18
C TRP A 131 -0.64 -20.34 17.48
N ASN A 132 0.04 -20.48 18.61
CA ASN A 132 -0.51 -20.00 19.87
C ASN A 132 -0.38 -18.46 19.95
N ARG A 133 -1.18 -17.84 20.81
CA ARG A 133 -1.20 -16.38 21.00
C ARG A 133 0.18 -15.82 21.38
N GLN A 134 0.99 -16.59 22.11
CA GLN A 134 2.32 -16.15 22.52
C GLN A 134 3.26 -15.99 21.31
N ARG A 135 3.27 -16.92 20.36
CA ARG A 135 4.07 -16.83 19.14
C ARG A 135 3.64 -15.66 18.25
N GLU A 136 2.35 -15.40 18.16
CA GLU A 136 1.81 -14.24 17.45
C GLU A 136 2.30 -12.92 18.07
N VAL A 137 2.22 -12.78 19.39
CA VAL A 137 2.73 -11.60 20.11
C VAL A 137 4.23 -11.43 19.89
N ILE A 138 5.01 -12.52 19.99
CA ILE A 138 6.46 -12.49 19.71
C ILE A 138 6.73 -12.09 18.26
N PHE A 139 5.93 -12.57 17.30
CA PHE A 139 6.11 -12.21 15.89
C PHE A 139 5.81 -10.71 15.66
N ILE A 140 4.72 -10.18 16.23
CA ILE A 140 4.36 -8.76 16.10
C ILE A 140 5.43 -7.87 16.74
N PHE A 141 5.69 -8.04 18.05
CA PHE A 141 6.63 -7.17 18.77
C PHE A 141 8.08 -7.43 18.39
N GLY A 142 8.43 -8.67 18.09
CA GLY A 142 9.76 -9.04 17.59
C GLY A 142 10.01 -8.49 16.19
N GLY A 143 9.02 -8.53 15.30
CA GLY A 143 9.10 -7.94 13.97
C GLY A 143 9.22 -6.41 14.01
N LEU A 144 8.31 -5.74 14.71
CA LEU A 144 8.36 -4.28 14.88
C LEU A 144 9.62 -3.81 15.61
N GLY A 145 10.05 -4.56 16.64
CA GLY A 145 11.28 -4.30 17.36
C GLY A 145 12.51 -4.48 16.49
N LEU A 146 12.55 -5.51 15.64
CA LEU A 146 13.63 -5.75 14.68
C LEU A 146 13.70 -4.62 13.64
N ILE A 147 12.58 -4.21 13.06
CA ILE A 147 12.52 -3.08 12.11
C ILE A 147 13.10 -1.83 12.76
N SER A 148 12.60 -1.49 13.96
CA SER A 148 13.02 -0.30 14.70
C SER A 148 14.51 -0.33 15.04
N LEU A 149 15.01 -1.49 15.50
CA LEU A 149 16.42 -1.68 15.81
C LEU A 149 17.29 -1.50 14.57
N LEU A 150 16.92 -2.14 13.44
CA LEU A 150 17.67 -2.03 12.19
C LEU A 150 17.68 -0.59 11.66
N ALA A 151 16.54 0.12 11.74
CA ALA A 151 16.46 1.52 11.34
C ALA A 151 17.39 2.41 12.16
N ILE A 152 17.40 2.24 13.50
CA ILE A 152 18.32 2.95 14.41
C ILE A 152 19.78 2.61 14.08
N LEU A 153 20.10 1.34 13.85
CA LEU A 153 21.46 0.91 13.51
C LEU A 153 21.91 1.51 12.17
N CYS A 154 21.07 1.53 11.15
CA CYS A 154 21.36 2.16 9.86
C CYS A 154 21.61 3.67 10.03
N GLY A 155 20.73 4.38 10.72
CA GLY A 155 20.90 5.81 11.02
C GLY A 155 22.19 6.11 11.78
N PHE A 156 22.52 5.29 12.78
CA PHE A 156 23.75 5.47 13.55
C PHE A 156 25.02 5.09 12.77
N VAL A 157 24.99 4.03 11.96
CA VAL A 157 26.17 3.56 11.24
C VAL A 157 26.48 4.46 10.04
N ILE A 158 25.46 4.84 9.27
CA ILE A 158 25.62 5.58 8.01
C ILE A 158 25.67 7.08 8.28
N GLU A 159 24.65 7.62 8.94
CA GLU A 159 24.48 9.08 9.11
C GLU A 159 25.05 9.63 10.42
N LYS A 160 25.48 8.76 11.34
CA LYS A 160 25.97 9.15 12.68
C LYS A 160 24.98 9.99 13.48
N SER A 161 23.68 9.79 13.23
CA SER A 161 22.60 10.53 13.88
C SER A 161 21.44 9.60 14.28
N MET A 162 20.67 10.04 15.26
CA MET A 162 19.45 9.38 15.75
C MET A 162 18.22 10.28 15.61
N ASP A 163 18.29 11.28 14.71
CA ASP A 163 17.15 12.15 14.44
C ASP A 163 15.97 11.36 13.86
N ILE A 164 14.76 11.79 14.18
CA ILE A 164 13.50 11.13 13.78
C ILE A 164 13.36 11.06 12.26
N VAL A 165 13.87 12.07 11.54
CA VAL A 165 13.95 12.11 10.08
C VAL A 165 14.73 10.90 9.56
N ILE A 166 15.95 10.72 10.08
CA ILE A 166 16.87 9.68 9.64
C ILE A 166 16.34 8.30 10.04
N PHE A 167 15.75 8.20 11.23
CA PHE A 167 15.05 7.00 11.65
C PHE A 167 13.97 6.62 10.64
N THR A 168 13.12 7.57 10.24
CA THR A 168 11.99 7.35 9.33
C THR A 168 12.47 6.95 7.94
N LEU A 169 13.52 7.61 7.44
CA LEU A 169 14.17 7.31 6.16
C LEU A 169 14.62 5.85 6.05
N TYR A 170 15.18 5.28 7.13
CA TYR A 170 15.58 3.87 7.15
C TYR A 170 14.49 2.91 7.62
N PHE A 171 13.51 3.39 8.38
CA PHE A 171 12.41 2.56 8.87
C PHE A 171 11.59 2.01 7.72
N TYR A 172 11.12 2.86 6.79
CA TYR A 172 10.24 2.45 5.70
C TYR A 172 10.81 1.31 4.84
N PRO A 173 12.01 1.40 4.25
CA PRO A 173 12.53 0.31 3.43
C PRO A 173 12.73 -0.99 4.21
N ILE A 174 13.15 -0.92 5.47
CA ILE A 174 13.33 -2.11 6.30
C ILE A 174 11.97 -2.74 6.61
N ALA A 175 10.98 -1.92 6.95
CA ALA A 175 9.62 -2.36 7.19
C ALA A 175 9.01 -3.00 5.94
N ASP A 176 9.20 -2.39 4.78
CA ASP A 176 8.75 -2.86 3.46
C ASP A 176 9.37 -4.20 3.09
N VAL A 177 10.68 -4.36 3.26
CA VAL A 177 11.35 -5.64 2.96
C VAL A 177 10.82 -6.75 3.87
N LEU A 178 10.71 -6.50 5.17
CA LEU A 178 10.23 -7.52 6.11
C LEU A 178 8.75 -7.85 5.90
N LEU A 179 7.91 -6.84 5.66
CA LEU A 179 6.51 -7.03 5.29
C LEU A 179 6.40 -7.77 3.95
N GLY A 180 7.21 -7.42 2.97
CA GLY A 180 7.25 -8.02 1.64
C GLY A 180 7.57 -9.51 1.69
N PHE A 181 8.55 -9.93 2.50
CA PHE A 181 8.82 -11.35 2.71
C PHE A 181 7.63 -12.10 3.32
N ALA A 182 6.98 -11.53 4.33
CA ALA A 182 5.83 -12.15 4.97
C ALA A 182 4.63 -12.26 4.00
N VAL A 183 4.38 -11.21 3.23
CA VAL A 183 3.29 -11.12 2.24
C VAL A 183 3.55 -12.05 1.04
N LEU A 184 4.78 -12.12 0.54
CA LEU A 184 5.19 -13.05 -0.51
C LEU A 184 4.97 -14.49 -0.06
N TRP A 185 5.37 -14.81 1.17
CA TRP A 185 5.15 -16.14 1.73
C TRP A 185 3.66 -16.48 1.87
N LEU A 186 2.83 -15.51 2.29
CA LEU A 186 1.37 -15.69 2.30
C LEU A 186 0.82 -15.94 0.90
N ALA A 187 1.24 -15.16 -0.10
CA ALA A 187 0.82 -15.32 -1.49
C ALA A 187 1.17 -16.72 -2.04
N ILE A 188 2.38 -17.21 -1.77
CA ILE A 188 2.82 -18.57 -2.11
C ILE A 188 1.96 -19.61 -1.38
N THR A 189 1.70 -19.40 -0.08
CA THR A 189 0.92 -20.33 0.76
C THR A 189 -0.52 -20.47 0.27
N PHE A 190 -1.13 -19.38 -0.22
CA PHE A 190 -2.46 -19.42 -0.83
C PHE A 190 -2.48 -20.05 -2.23
N ARG A 191 -1.32 -20.41 -2.81
CA ARG A 191 -1.18 -21.13 -4.10
C ARG A 191 -2.00 -20.51 -5.25
N GLY A 192 -2.07 -19.19 -5.31
CA GLY A 192 -2.83 -18.48 -6.35
C GLY A 192 -4.35 -18.50 -6.16
N GLY A 193 -4.84 -18.86 -4.97
CA GLY A 193 -6.24 -18.64 -4.60
C GLY A 193 -6.62 -17.16 -4.69
N THR A 194 -7.90 -16.85 -4.85
CA THR A 194 -8.36 -15.45 -5.04
C THR A 194 -7.98 -14.53 -3.90
N LEU A 195 -7.96 -15.02 -2.66
CA LEU A 195 -7.51 -14.28 -1.48
C LEU A 195 -6.00 -13.98 -1.47
N ALA A 196 -5.20 -14.53 -2.39
CA ALA A 196 -3.80 -14.15 -2.58
C ALA A 196 -3.64 -12.77 -3.24
N ALA A 197 -4.63 -12.33 -4.04
CA ALA A 197 -4.52 -11.13 -4.86
C ALA A 197 -4.31 -9.83 -4.07
N PRO A 198 -4.98 -9.58 -2.92
CA PRO A 198 -4.69 -8.40 -2.09
C PRO A 198 -3.25 -8.37 -1.57
N TRP A 199 -2.69 -9.53 -1.21
CA TRP A 199 -1.31 -9.65 -0.73
C TRP A 199 -0.32 -9.37 -1.86
N LEU A 200 -0.58 -9.88 -3.07
CA LEU A 200 0.24 -9.53 -4.24
C LEU A 200 0.18 -8.04 -4.58
N GLY A 201 -0.98 -7.40 -4.40
CA GLY A 201 -1.12 -5.94 -4.52
C GLY A 201 -0.21 -5.18 -3.55
N LEU A 202 -0.19 -5.57 -2.28
CA LEU A 202 0.71 -5.02 -1.27
C LEU A 202 2.19 -5.23 -1.62
N LEU A 203 2.55 -6.39 -2.19
CA LEU A 203 3.92 -6.65 -2.63
C LEU A 203 4.36 -5.71 -3.77
N ILE A 204 3.47 -5.36 -4.69
CA ILE A 204 3.77 -4.42 -5.78
C ILE A 204 3.98 -3.01 -5.23
N LEU A 205 3.22 -2.61 -4.21
CA LEU A 205 3.40 -1.32 -3.52
C LEU A 205 4.78 -1.23 -2.86
N ILE A 206 5.19 -2.28 -2.15
CA ILE A 206 6.54 -2.41 -1.57
C ILE A 206 7.65 -2.30 -2.62
N VAL A 207 7.46 -2.89 -3.80
CA VAL A 207 8.43 -2.75 -4.91
C VAL A 207 8.47 -1.31 -5.42
N SER A 208 7.33 -0.64 -5.48
CA SER A 208 7.27 0.78 -5.86
C SER A 208 7.95 1.68 -4.84
N ASP A 209 7.76 1.44 -3.54
CA ASP A 209 8.43 2.19 -2.47
C ASP A 209 9.94 1.99 -2.52
N ALA A 210 10.41 0.76 -2.77
CA ALA A 210 11.83 0.47 -2.98
C ALA A 210 12.40 1.21 -4.20
N LEU A 211 11.63 1.32 -5.30
CA LEU A 211 12.03 2.08 -6.48
C LEU A 211 12.11 3.59 -6.17
N TYR A 212 11.13 4.13 -5.43
CA TYR A 212 11.12 5.53 -4.99
C TYR A 212 12.33 5.84 -4.11
N LEU A 213 12.60 5.02 -3.10
CA LEU A 213 13.76 5.21 -2.23
C LEU A 213 15.08 5.13 -3.01
N TRP A 214 15.22 4.15 -3.90
CA TRP A 214 16.40 4.05 -4.76
C TRP A 214 16.57 5.32 -5.61
N ALA A 215 15.48 5.81 -6.20
CA ALA A 215 15.53 7.02 -7.03
C ALA A 215 15.90 8.26 -6.19
N MET A 216 15.37 8.38 -4.97
CA MET A 216 15.70 9.46 -4.04
C MET A 216 17.15 9.41 -3.58
N THR A 217 17.65 8.24 -3.18
CA THR A 217 19.02 8.07 -2.62
C THR A 217 20.13 8.18 -3.67
N THR A 218 19.81 8.06 -4.96
CA THR A 218 20.76 8.21 -6.06
C THR A 218 20.64 9.56 -6.78
N ASP A 219 19.84 10.49 -6.23
CA ASP A 219 19.42 11.74 -6.86
C ASP A 219 18.72 11.56 -8.22
N PHE A 220 18.45 10.32 -8.65
CA PHE A 220 17.80 10.00 -9.92
C PHE A 220 16.41 10.63 -10.01
N TYR A 221 15.71 10.73 -8.88
CA TYR A 221 14.41 11.39 -8.78
C TYR A 221 14.46 12.88 -9.15
N TRP A 222 15.58 13.55 -8.84
CA TRP A 222 15.78 14.99 -9.02
C TRP A 222 16.54 15.37 -10.29
N VAL A 223 16.99 14.39 -11.09
CA VAL A 223 17.69 14.64 -12.35
C VAL A 223 16.81 15.51 -13.26
N THR A 224 17.40 16.57 -13.83
CA THR A 224 16.70 17.55 -14.67
C THR A 224 15.87 16.89 -15.77
N GLY A 225 14.54 17.05 -15.68
CA GLY A 225 13.54 16.49 -16.60
C GLY A 225 12.44 15.73 -15.86
N SER A 226 11.25 15.61 -16.46
CA SER A 226 10.12 14.89 -15.82
C SER A 226 10.22 13.37 -15.90
N THR A 227 11.09 12.81 -16.74
CA THR A 227 11.04 11.38 -17.06
C THR A 227 11.35 10.46 -15.86
N PRO A 228 12.43 10.67 -15.08
CA PRO A 228 12.73 9.81 -13.92
C PRO A 228 11.61 9.84 -12.87
N ARG A 229 11.21 11.04 -12.44
CA ARG A 229 10.11 11.26 -11.49
C ARG A 229 8.80 10.63 -11.97
N MET A 230 8.45 10.86 -13.24
CA MET A 230 7.26 10.25 -13.84
C MET A 230 7.29 8.72 -13.76
N ILE A 231 8.42 8.06 -14.04
CA ILE A 231 8.50 6.59 -13.98
C ILE A 231 8.22 6.10 -12.56
N VAL A 232 8.84 6.74 -11.57
CA VAL A 232 8.69 6.38 -10.16
C VAL A 232 7.24 6.57 -9.72
N ASP A 233 6.69 7.76 -9.93
CA ASP A 233 5.34 8.08 -9.43
C ASP A 233 4.26 7.32 -10.21
N THR A 234 4.46 7.06 -11.52
CA THR A 234 3.55 6.20 -12.31
C THR A 234 3.56 4.76 -11.80
N THR A 235 4.73 4.26 -11.38
CA THR A 235 4.82 2.93 -10.75
C THR A 235 4.05 2.90 -9.44
N TYR A 236 4.07 4.00 -8.68
CA TYR A 236 3.34 4.14 -7.42
C TYR A 236 1.83 4.15 -7.62
N VAL A 237 1.33 4.95 -8.58
CA VAL A 237 -0.08 4.96 -8.98
C VAL A 237 -0.51 3.58 -9.48
N PHE A 238 0.31 2.94 -10.32
CA PHE A 238 0.05 1.60 -10.82
C PHE A 238 -0.06 0.59 -9.67
N ALA A 239 0.82 0.66 -8.68
CA ALA A 239 0.79 -0.23 -7.53
C ALA A 239 -0.52 -0.12 -6.74
N TYR A 240 -0.97 1.09 -6.41
CA TYR A 240 -2.27 1.30 -5.75
C TYR A 240 -3.45 0.81 -6.58
N LEU A 241 -3.43 1.01 -7.90
CA LEU A 241 -4.48 0.51 -8.80
C LEU A 241 -4.53 -1.03 -8.82
N ILE A 242 -3.37 -1.70 -8.93
CA ILE A 242 -3.31 -3.16 -8.87
C ILE A 242 -3.76 -3.66 -7.49
N PHE A 243 -3.41 -2.96 -6.42
CA PHE A 243 -3.86 -3.31 -5.08
C PHE A 243 -5.39 -3.17 -4.96
N ALA A 244 -5.98 -2.07 -5.43
CA ALA A 244 -7.42 -1.88 -5.46
C ALA A 244 -8.13 -3.02 -6.23
N LEU A 245 -7.64 -3.36 -7.42
CA LEU A 245 -8.15 -4.48 -8.22
C LEU A 245 -7.98 -5.83 -7.52
N GLY A 246 -6.84 -6.03 -6.84
CA GLY A 246 -6.54 -7.22 -6.05
C GLY A 246 -7.53 -7.44 -4.91
N CYS A 247 -8.00 -6.38 -4.28
CA CYS A 247 -9.08 -6.41 -3.27
C CYS A 247 -10.48 -6.56 -3.88
N TYR A 248 -10.75 -5.87 -5.00
CA TYR A 248 -12.06 -5.83 -5.63
C TYR A 248 -12.44 -7.16 -6.31
N SER A 249 -11.48 -7.85 -6.93
CA SER A 249 -11.73 -9.12 -7.63
C SER A 249 -12.29 -10.22 -6.71
N PRO A 250 -11.70 -10.51 -5.53
CA PRO A 250 -12.29 -11.43 -4.56
C PRO A 250 -13.66 -10.98 -4.07
N TYR A 251 -13.88 -9.68 -3.83
CA TYR A 251 -15.20 -9.15 -3.44
C TYR A 251 -16.28 -9.54 -4.46
N LEU A 252 -16.03 -9.33 -5.76
CA LEU A 252 -16.98 -9.69 -6.80
C LEU A 252 -17.28 -11.20 -6.83
N LEU A 253 -16.25 -12.03 -6.61
CA LEU A 253 -16.40 -13.48 -6.55
C LEU A 253 -17.28 -13.91 -5.35
N TYR A 254 -17.01 -13.37 -4.15
CA TYR A 254 -17.82 -13.71 -2.98
C TYR A 254 -19.27 -13.25 -3.14
N LYS A 255 -19.47 -12.06 -3.72
CA LYS A 255 -20.81 -11.52 -3.98
C LYS A 255 -21.63 -12.39 -4.93
N SER A 256 -21.01 -12.95 -5.97
CA SER A 256 -21.71 -13.79 -6.93
C SER A 256 -22.14 -15.13 -6.34
N ILE A 257 -21.33 -15.71 -5.44
CA ILE A 257 -21.66 -16.93 -4.70
C ILE A 257 -22.91 -16.71 -3.83
N HIS A 258 -22.94 -15.64 -3.03
CA HIS A 258 -24.06 -15.35 -2.13
C HIS A 258 -25.36 -14.94 -2.85
N ALA A 259 -25.27 -14.36 -4.04
CA ALA A 259 -26.46 -14.05 -4.84
C ALA A 259 -27.14 -15.29 -5.45
N SER A 260 -26.47 -16.45 -5.40
CA SER A 260 -26.96 -17.71 -5.97
C SER A 260 -27.54 -18.68 -4.94
N SER A 261 -27.33 -18.43 -3.65
CA SER A 261 -27.90 -19.20 -2.52
C SER A 261 -29.23 -18.62 -2.08
#